data_AF-A0A0C9T938-F1
#
_entry.id   AF-A0A0C9T938-F1
#
_cell.length_a   1.000
_cell.length_b   1.000
_cell.length_c   1.000
_cell.angle_alpha   90.00
_cell.angle_beta   90.00
_cell.angle_gamma   90.00
#
_symmetry.space_group_name_H-M   'P 1'
#
loop_
_entity.id
_entity.type
_entity.pdbx_description
1 polymer ?
#
loop_
_entity_poly.entity_id
_entity_poly.type
_entity_poly.pdbx_seq_one_letter_code
_entity_poly.pdbx_strand_id
1 'polypeptide(L)'
;MPQWFTYTPAEFGKRHYPEDPSYQLMTEEEGGAVTWEAYITAAPGPQITSTFDEENFHRDFIQPYSSSVAGGQYHQFRLSKYCEHMSIADSDNYCLLMYFGDTREPLYPSTEGAWTANVYVPPDVGTVTLCIVSTLDGEDAKGLSPHQWDSVNGRRTISFSFLARWNVV
;
A
#
# COMPACT_ATOMS: atom_id res chain seq x y z
N MET A 1 -3.44 19.05 -3.77
CA MET A 1 -2.27 19.95 -3.55
C MET A 1 -1.10 19.44 -4.38
N PRO A 2 -0.12 20.29 -4.75
CA PRO A 2 1.14 19.79 -5.28
C PRO A 2 1.91 19.09 -4.13
N GLN A 3 1.77 17.78 -4.08
CA GLN A 3 2.33 16.88 -3.05
C GLN A 3 3.87 16.94 -2.92
N TRP A 4 4.55 17.49 -3.92
CA TRP A 4 6.01 17.69 -3.92
C TRP A 4 6.52 18.66 -2.85
N PHE A 5 5.70 19.62 -2.40
CA PHE A 5 6.09 20.60 -1.37
C PHE A 5 5.99 20.04 0.06
N THR A 6 5.37 18.88 0.23
CA THR A 6 5.23 18.20 1.52
C THR A 6 6.15 16.98 1.64
N TYR A 7 6.89 16.64 0.58
CA TYR A 7 7.83 15.53 0.60
C TYR A 7 9.09 15.90 1.36
N THR A 8 9.58 14.92 2.13
CA THR A 8 10.94 14.94 2.66
C THR A 8 11.95 14.91 1.51
N PRO A 9 13.19 15.37 1.74
CA PRO A 9 14.26 15.25 0.75
C PRO A 9 14.45 13.82 0.24
N ALA A 10 14.36 12.82 1.13
CA ALA A 10 14.43 11.40 0.80
C ALA A 10 13.31 10.96 -0.16
N GLU A 11 12.04 11.31 0.13
CA GLU A 11 10.90 11.00 -0.73
C GLU A 11 10.98 11.68 -2.10
N PHE A 12 11.46 12.93 -2.14
CA PHE A 12 11.66 13.68 -3.37
C PHE A 12 12.75 13.04 -4.24
N GLY A 13 13.91 12.73 -3.63
CA GLY A 13 15.05 12.14 -4.34
C GLY A 13 14.82 10.75 -4.90
N LYS A 14 13.84 9.98 -4.37
CA LYS A 14 13.38 8.71 -4.97
C LYS A 14 12.70 8.88 -6.33
N ARG A 15 12.21 10.09 -6.65
CA ARG A 15 11.47 10.35 -7.91
C ARG A 15 12.15 11.37 -8.82
N HIS A 16 12.98 12.22 -8.26
CA HIS A 16 13.64 13.29 -8.99
C HIS A 16 15.13 13.28 -8.65
N TYR A 17 15.94 12.82 -9.60
CA TYR A 17 17.39 12.89 -9.48
C TYR A 17 17.91 14.22 -10.04
N PRO A 18 18.56 15.06 -9.24
CA PRO A 18 19.13 16.33 -9.70
C PRO A 18 20.40 16.10 -10.53
N GLU A 19 20.74 17.03 -11.43
CA GLU A 19 22.02 17.00 -12.16
C GLU A 19 23.23 17.06 -11.22
N ASP A 20 23.12 17.85 -10.14
CA ASP A 20 24.08 17.88 -9.04
C ASP A 20 23.53 17.09 -7.84
N PRO A 21 24.15 15.94 -7.47
CA PRO A 21 23.70 15.09 -6.36
C PRO A 21 23.61 15.80 -5.00
N SER A 22 24.35 16.90 -4.80
CA SER A 22 24.29 17.66 -3.55
C SER A 22 22.91 18.32 -3.30
N TYR A 23 22.11 18.50 -4.35
CA TYR A 23 20.74 19.01 -4.25
C TYR A 23 19.70 17.95 -3.89
N GLN A 24 20.11 16.72 -3.57
CA GLN A 24 19.21 15.74 -2.97
C GLN A 24 18.85 16.11 -1.53
N LEU A 25 19.68 16.92 -0.87
CA LEU A 25 19.45 17.45 0.49
C LEU A 25 19.14 16.37 1.55
N MET A 26 19.55 15.12 1.28
CA MET A 26 19.43 14.01 2.23
C MET A 26 20.57 14.09 3.25
N THR A 27 20.22 14.01 4.51
CA THR A 27 21.19 13.95 5.62
C THR A 27 21.89 12.59 5.66
N GLU A 28 23.05 12.50 6.32
CA GLU A 28 23.70 11.19 6.50
C GLU A 28 22.87 10.22 7.35
N GLU A 29 22.05 10.74 8.28
CA GLU A 29 21.08 9.92 9.04
C GLU A 29 19.99 9.30 8.14
N GLU A 30 19.67 9.96 7.02
CA GLU A 30 18.73 9.46 6.00
C GLU A 30 19.41 8.57 4.94
N GLY A 31 20.70 8.23 5.12
CA GLY A 31 21.48 7.41 4.19
C GLY A 31 22.32 8.21 3.19
N GLY A 32 22.30 9.54 3.28
CA GLY A 32 23.07 10.44 2.41
C GLY A 32 22.53 10.53 0.98
N ALA A 33 23.20 11.31 0.14
CA ALA A 33 22.83 11.45 -1.27
C ALA A 33 22.98 10.11 -2.01
N VAL A 34 21.92 9.72 -2.71
CA VAL A 34 21.86 8.51 -3.53
C VAL A 34 22.69 8.73 -4.79
N THR A 35 23.47 7.75 -5.24
CA THR A 35 24.19 7.86 -6.52
C THR A 35 23.25 7.64 -7.71
N TRP A 36 23.63 8.09 -8.90
CA TRP A 36 22.84 7.90 -10.11
C TRP A 36 22.61 6.41 -10.38
N GLU A 37 23.65 5.61 -10.19
CA GLU A 37 23.59 4.15 -10.36
C GLU A 37 22.60 3.53 -9.37
N ALA A 38 22.66 3.91 -8.09
CA ALA A 38 21.72 3.42 -7.08
C ALA A 38 20.28 3.86 -7.37
N TYR A 39 20.10 5.09 -7.86
CA TYR A 39 18.79 5.61 -8.26
C TYR A 39 18.20 4.85 -9.45
N ILE A 40 18.95 4.65 -10.54
CA ILE A 40 18.42 3.99 -11.75
C ILE A 40 18.27 2.47 -11.59
N THR A 41 19.01 1.85 -10.67
CA THR A 41 18.91 0.42 -10.36
C THR A 41 17.95 0.10 -9.22
N ALA A 42 17.36 1.12 -8.57
CA ALA A 42 16.39 0.93 -7.51
C ALA A 42 15.24 0.06 -8.01
N ALA A 43 14.99 -1.06 -7.32
CA ALA A 43 13.94 -1.99 -7.72
C ALA A 43 12.60 -1.24 -7.72
N PRO A 44 11.81 -1.32 -8.82
CA PRO A 44 10.52 -0.66 -8.86
C PRO A 44 9.64 -1.28 -7.77
N GLY A 45 8.91 -0.41 -7.06
CA GLY A 45 7.92 -0.84 -6.07
C GLY A 45 6.60 -1.29 -6.70
N PRO A 46 5.58 -1.63 -5.88
CA PRO A 46 4.27 -2.00 -6.40
C PRO A 46 3.67 -0.89 -7.26
N GLN A 47 2.76 -1.27 -8.16
CA GLN A 47 1.98 -0.31 -8.93
C GLN A 47 0.94 0.34 -8.03
N ILE A 48 1.15 1.59 -7.64
CA ILE A 48 0.28 2.36 -6.73
C ILE A 48 -0.68 3.25 -7.53
N THR A 49 -1.97 3.26 -7.16
CA THR A 49 -3.01 4.08 -7.79
C THR A 49 -3.17 5.44 -7.08
N SER A 50 -3.94 6.37 -7.66
CA SER A 50 -4.24 7.66 -6.99
C SER A 50 -5.07 7.48 -5.71
N THR A 51 -5.93 6.46 -5.66
CA THR A 51 -6.74 6.14 -4.47
C THR A 51 -5.87 5.86 -3.24
N PHE A 52 -4.66 5.31 -3.43
CA PHE A 52 -3.71 5.13 -2.33
C PHE A 52 -3.35 6.46 -1.65
N ASP A 53 -3.13 7.52 -2.44
CA ASP A 53 -2.81 8.85 -1.91
C ASP A 53 -4.05 9.55 -1.36
N GLU A 54 -5.20 9.42 -2.04
CA GLU A 54 -6.49 9.99 -1.61
C GLU A 54 -6.90 9.46 -0.22
N GLU A 55 -6.59 8.18 0.04
CA GLU A 55 -6.80 7.55 1.34
C GLU A 55 -5.67 7.81 2.34
N ASN A 56 -4.71 8.69 2.03
CA ASN A 56 -3.63 9.11 2.93
C ASN A 56 -2.70 7.98 3.39
N PHE A 57 -2.46 6.96 2.55
CA PHE A 57 -1.48 5.92 2.86
C PHE A 57 -0.05 6.35 2.49
N HIS A 58 0.92 5.93 3.30
CA HIS A 58 2.33 6.27 3.10
C HIS A 58 2.98 5.28 2.13
N ARG A 59 3.45 5.76 0.98
CA ARG A 59 4.01 4.90 -0.08
C ARG A 59 5.28 4.16 0.34
N ASP A 60 6.07 4.73 1.25
CA ASP A 60 7.27 4.06 1.79
C ASP A 60 7.00 3.10 2.97
N PHE A 61 5.76 2.96 3.41
CA PHE A 61 5.39 1.99 4.45
C PHE A 61 4.50 0.87 3.93
N ILE A 62 4.34 0.78 2.61
CA ILE A 62 3.73 -0.39 1.97
C ILE A 62 4.74 -1.52 1.87
N GLN A 63 4.33 -2.72 2.28
CA GLN A 63 5.09 -3.95 2.13
C GLN A 63 4.20 -4.99 1.43
N PRO A 64 4.77 -5.84 0.55
CA PRO A 64 6.17 -5.87 0.12
C PRO A 64 6.61 -4.65 -0.70
N TYR A 65 7.87 -4.25 -0.54
CA TYR A 65 8.45 -3.09 -1.22
C TYR A 65 8.72 -3.31 -2.71
N SER A 66 8.90 -4.55 -3.12
CA SER A 66 9.16 -4.92 -4.52
C SER A 66 7.91 -4.80 -5.38
N SER A 67 8.08 -4.63 -6.68
CA SER A 67 7.00 -4.71 -7.69
C SER A 67 6.43 -6.12 -7.88
N SER A 68 7.12 -7.13 -7.36
CA SER A 68 6.73 -8.53 -7.47
C SER A 68 6.84 -9.26 -6.14
N VAL A 69 5.99 -10.27 -5.97
CA VAL A 69 6.03 -11.22 -4.86
C VAL A 69 6.19 -12.63 -5.39
N ALA A 70 6.95 -13.45 -4.68
CA ALA A 70 7.17 -14.83 -5.11
C ALA A 70 5.93 -15.69 -4.83
N GLY A 71 5.51 -16.48 -5.81
CA GLY A 71 4.43 -17.44 -5.69
C GLY A 71 4.76 -18.63 -4.77
N GLY A 72 3.73 -19.33 -4.32
CA GLY A 72 3.86 -20.57 -3.56
C GLY A 72 4.25 -20.40 -2.08
N GLN A 73 4.21 -19.18 -1.53
CA GLN A 73 4.60 -18.91 -0.15
C GLN A 73 3.74 -17.83 0.51
N TYR A 74 3.86 -17.71 1.83
CA TYR A 74 3.24 -16.66 2.62
C TYR A 74 4.03 -15.35 2.52
N HIS A 75 3.31 -14.25 2.35
CA HIS A 75 3.85 -12.89 2.42
C HIS A 75 3.09 -12.08 3.46
N GLN A 76 3.82 -11.27 4.23
CA GLN A 76 3.21 -10.26 5.07
C GLN A 76 2.99 -9.00 4.24
N PHE A 77 1.72 -8.66 4.00
CA PHE A 77 1.33 -7.38 3.46
C PHE A 77 1.11 -6.41 4.61
N ARG A 78 1.67 -5.20 4.50
CA ARG A 78 1.58 -4.16 5.54
C ARG A 78 1.45 -2.79 4.89
N LEU A 79 0.66 -1.91 5.50
CA LEU A 79 0.64 -0.48 5.15
C LEU A 79 0.20 0.38 6.33
N SER A 80 0.62 1.65 6.33
CA SER A 80 0.21 2.65 7.32
C SER A 80 -0.15 3.98 6.66
N LYS A 81 -0.83 4.84 7.41
CA LYS A 81 -1.12 6.23 6.99
C LYS A 81 0.15 7.09 7.04
N TYR A 82 0.08 8.28 6.44
CA TYR A 82 1.19 9.25 6.45
C TYR A 82 1.63 9.69 7.84
N CYS A 83 0.71 9.75 8.81
CA CYS A 83 0.99 10.26 10.14
C CYS A 83 0.38 9.33 11.20
N GLU A 84 1.12 9.10 12.29
CA GLU A 84 0.69 8.31 13.46
C GLU A 84 -0.59 8.85 14.13
N HIS A 85 -0.92 10.13 13.91
CA HIS A 85 -2.14 10.76 14.44
C HIS A 85 -3.38 10.47 13.61
N MET A 86 -3.24 9.88 12.42
CA MET A 86 -4.40 9.49 11.61
C MET A 86 -5.05 8.24 12.21
N SER A 87 -6.38 8.27 12.34
CA SER A 87 -7.13 7.16 12.91
C SER A 87 -6.97 5.89 12.07
N ILE A 88 -6.72 4.78 12.77
CA ILE A 88 -6.77 3.41 12.21
C ILE A 88 -8.07 2.69 12.60
N ALA A 89 -8.99 3.39 13.30
CA ALA A 89 -10.25 2.81 13.72
C ALA A 89 -11.11 2.47 12.51
N ASP A 90 -11.80 1.34 12.58
CA ASP A 90 -12.64 0.84 11.49
C ASP A 90 -13.71 1.88 11.09
N SER A 91 -14.28 2.61 12.07
CA SER A 91 -15.32 3.65 11.82
C SER A 91 -14.87 4.76 10.87
N ASP A 92 -13.57 5.04 10.80
CA ASP A 92 -13.02 6.16 10.03
C ASP A 92 -12.40 5.70 8.69
N ASN A 93 -12.30 4.38 8.48
CA ASN A 93 -11.57 3.77 7.38
C ASN A 93 -12.43 2.76 6.60
N TYR A 94 -11.97 2.42 5.40
CA TYR A 94 -12.53 1.32 4.64
C TYR A 94 -11.89 -0.02 5.03
N CYS A 95 -12.63 -1.10 4.84
CA CYS A 95 -12.09 -2.45 4.95
C CYS A 95 -11.04 -2.69 3.84
N LEU A 96 -9.81 -3.03 4.23
CA LEU A 96 -8.69 -3.31 3.34
C LEU A 96 -8.59 -4.80 3.05
N LEU A 97 -8.39 -5.18 1.79
CA LEU A 97 -8.31 -6.58 1.36
C LEU A 97 -7.14 -6.82 0.41
N MET A 98 -6.51 -7.98 0.53
CA MET A 98 -5.74 -8.58 -0.56
C MET A 98 -6.69 -9.34 -1.48
N TYR A 99 -6.64 -9.02 -2.77
CA TYR A 99 -7.51 -9.53 -3.83
C TYR A 99 -6.68 -10.21 -4.93
N PHE A 100 -6.95 -11.50 -5.18
CA PHE A 100 -6.32 -12.29 -6.24
C PHE A 100 -7.13 -13.55 -6.55
N GLY A 101 -7.36 -13.84 -7.83
CA GLY A 101 -8.29 -14.90 -8.23
C GLY A 101 -9.67 -14.69 -7.59
N ASP A 102 -10.16 -15.69 -6.86
CA ASP A 102 -11.39 -15.62 -6.04
C ASP A 102 -11.13 -15.28 -4.57
N THR A 103 -9.87 -15.14 -4.17
CA THR A 103 -9.46 -14.90 -2.79
C THR A 103 -9.55 -13.42 -2.42
N ARG A 104 -10.09 -13.16 -1.23
CA ARG A 104 -10.27 -11.82 -0.65
C ARG A 104 -9.94 -11.87 0.84
N GLU A 105 -8.67 -11.65 1.17
CA GLU A 105 -8.17 -11.74 2.54
C GLU A 105 -8.13 -10.36 3.19
N PRO A 106 -8.81 -10.15 4.33
CA PRO A 106 -8.79 -8.86 5.01
C PRO A 106 -7.45 -8.57 5.68
N LEU A 107 -7.07 -7.30 5.71
CA LEU A 107 -5.98 -6.79 6.54
C LEU A 107 -6.54 -6.30 7.87
N TYR A 108 -5.85 -6.63 8.95
CA TYR A 108 -6.25 -6.28 10.32
C TYR A 108 -5.38 -5.14 10.85
N PRO A 109 -5.97 -4.16 11.56
CA PRO A 109 -5.19 -3.16 12.27
C PRO A 109 -4.29 -3.83 13.31
N SER A 110 -3.03 -3.44 13.33
CA SER A 110 -2.02 -3.86 14.30
C SER A 110 -1.85 -2.80 15.38
N THR A 111 -1.26 -3.20 16.50
CA THR A 111 -0.94 -2.29 17.62
C THR A 111 0.10 -1.22 17.25
N GLU A 112 0.77 -1.36 16.11
CA GLU A 112 1.82 -0.45 15.62
C GLU A 112 1.30 0.65 14.68
N GLY A 113 -0.02 0.80 14.52
CA GLY A 113 -0.56 1.84 13.63
C GLY A 113 -0.55 1.47 12.15
N ALA A 114 -0.45 0.18 11.82
CA ALA A 114 -0.47 -0.33 10.45
C ALA A 114 -1.58 -1.38 10.27
N TRP A 115 -2.04 -1.60 9.05
CA TRP A 115 -2.85 -2.77 8.69
C TRP A 115 -1.93 -3.88 8.18
N THR A 116 -2.19 -5.11 8.60
CA THR A 116 -1.36 -6.27 8.27
C THR A 116 -2.21 -7.47 7.87
N ALA A 117 -1.74 -8.25 6.90
CA ALA A 117 -2.24 -9.60 6.63
C ALA A 117 -1.07 -10.52 6.27
N ASN A 118 -1.09 -11.75 6.78
CA ASN A 118 -0.18 -12.80 6.35
C ASN A 118 -0.91 -13.71 5.35
N VAL A 119 -0.58 -13.59 4.07
CA VAL A 119 -1.37 -14.16 2.98
C VAL A 119 -0.54 -15.14 2.18
N TYR A 120 -1.07 -16.35 1.98
CA TYR A 120 -0.49 -17.30 1.04
C TYR A 120 -0.78 -16.85 -0.39
N VAL A 121 0.27 -16.59 -1.17
CA VAL A 121 0.16 -16.22 -2.57
C VAL A 121 0.38 -17.47 -3.43
N PRO A 122 -0.64 -18.00 -4.13
CA PRO A 122 -0.44 -19.15 -5.01
C PRO A 122 0.40 -18.78 -6.24
N PRO A 123 1.16 -19.72 -6.83
CA PRO A 123 2.10 -19.42 -7.91
C PRO A 123 1.44 -18.90 -9.20
N ASP A 124 0.23 -19.36 -9.52
CA ASP A 124 -0.38 -19.13 -10.85
C ASP A 124 -1.46 -18.02 -10.86
N VAL A 125 -1.54 -17.19 -9.82
CA VAL A 125 -2.58 -16.13 -9.75
C VAL A 125 -2.26 -14.89 -10.58
N GLY A 126 -1.02 -14.79 -11.08
CA GLY A 126 -0.53 -13.72 -11.95
C GLY A 126 -0.32 -12.37 -11.24
N THR A 127 -1.30 -11.89 -10.48
CA THR A 127 -1.21 -10.63 -9.73
C THR A 127 -1.91 -10.72 -8.39
N VAL A 128 -1.38 -9.99 -7.41
CA VAL A 128 -2.02 -9.73 -6.12
C VAL A 128 -2.26 -8.23 -5.99
N THR A 129 -3.49 -7.84 -5.66
CA THR A 129 -3.92 -6.44 -5.59
C THR A 129 -4.39 -6.11 -4.18
N LEU A 130 -3.89 -5.03 -3.59
CA LEU A 130 -4.48 -4.43 -2.40
C LEU A 130 -5.64 -3.52 -2.82
N CYS A 131 -6.78 -3.64 -2.16
CA CYS A 131 -7.95 -2.82 -2.42
C CYS A 131 -8.68 -2.42 -1.13
N ILE A 132 -9.59 -1.46 -1.28
CA ILE A 132 -10.61 -1.14 -0.28
C ILE A 132 -11.98 -1.57 -0.76
N VAL A 133 -12.83 -1.98 0.16
CA VAL A 133 -14.27 -2.10 -0.06
C VAL A 133 -14.84 -0.68 -0.11
N SER A 134 -15.13 -0.16 -1.30
CA SER A 134 -15.56 1.25 -1.47
C SER A 134 -17.05 1.43 -1.28
N THR A 135 -17.86 0.45 -1.72
CA THR A 135 -19.31 0.47 -1.48
C THR A 135 -19.84 -0.91 -1.08
N LEU A 136 -20.88 -0.89 -0.26
CA LEU A 136 -21.63 -2.06 0.19
C LEU A 136 -23.13 -1.78 -0.03
N ASP A 137 -23.78 -2.59 -0.84
CA ASP A 137 -25.18 -2.41 -1.26
C ASP A 137 -25.48 -1.01 -1.85
N GLY A 138 -24.47 -0.41 -2.51
CA GLY A 138 -24.56 0.90 -3.17
C GLY A 138 -24.24 2.11 -2.29
N GLU A 139 -24.04 1.91 -0.99
CA GLU A 139 -23.70 2.95 -0.01
C GLU A 139 -22.20 2.94 0.29
N ASP A 140 -21.68 4.06 0.83
CA ASP A 140 -20.31 4.16 1.34
C ASP A 140 -20.04 3.05 2.38
N ALA A 141 -18.95 2.30 2.19
CA ALA A 141 -18.58 1.17 3.03
C ALA A 141 -17.57 1.51 4.15
N LYS A 142 -17.27 2.79 4.40
CA LYS A 142 -16.54 3.20 5.62
C LYS A 142 -17.21 2.64 6.87
N GLY A 143 -16.40 2.20 7.83
CA GLY A 143 -16.90 1.56 9.05
C GLY A 143 -17.03 0.04 8.95
N LEU A 144 -16.89 -0.56 7.77
CA LEU A 144 -16.86 -2.02 7.64
C LEU A 144 -15.57 -2.57 8.26
N SER A 145 -15.70 -3.31 9.34
CA SER A 145 -14.57 -3.95 10.02
C SER A 145 -14.05 -5.16 9.23
N PRO A 146 -12.74 -5.44 9.21
CA PRO A 146 -12.21 -6.71 8.70
C PRO A 146 -12.81 -7.94 9.41
N HIS A 147 -13.26 -7.80 10.67
CA HIS A 147 -13.96 -8.88 11.40
C HIS A 147 -15.39 -9.14 10.88
N GLN A 148 -15.99 -8.20 10.16
CA GLN A 148 -17.32 -8.33 9.58
C GLN A 148 -17.27 -8.85 8.13
N TRP A 149 -16.07 -8.96 7.55
CA TRP A 149 -15.89 -9.28 6.14
C TRP A 149 -16.59 -10.58 5.71
N ASP A 150 -16.44 -11.66 6.48
CA ASP A 150 -17.07 -12.95 6.18
C ASP A 150 -18.61 -12.91 6.19
N SER A 151 -19.19 -11.92 6.88
CA SER A 151 -20.65 -11.74 6.91
C SER A 151 -21.19 -11.08 5.64
N VAL A 152 -20.34 -10.41 4.85
CA VAL A 152 -20.71 -9.65 3.66
C VAL A 152 -20.17 -10.27 2.36
N ASN A 153 -19.00 -10.90 2.41
CA ASN A 153 -18.33 -11.47 1.24
C ASN A 153 -19.21 -12.52 0.54
N GLY A 154 -19.51 -12.29 -0.74
CA GLY A 154 -20.37 -13.16 -1.55
C GLY A 154 -21.86 -13.14 -1.18
N ARG A 155 -22.27 -12.30 -0.22
CA ARG A 155 -23.67 -12.21 0.25
C ARG A 155 -24.33 -10.87 -0.07
N ARG A 156 -23.53 -9.84 -0.28
CA ARG A 156 -23.97 -8.46 -0.55
C ARG A 156 -23.30 -7.93 -1.80
N THR A 157 -23.87 -6.86 -2.36
CA THR A 157 -23.30 -6.21 -3.54
C THR A 157 -22.13 -5.35 -3.10
N ILE A 158 -20.96 -5.54 -3.70
CA ILE A 158 -19.71 -4.90 -3.26
C ILE A 158 -19.01 -4.27 -4.47
N SER A 159 -18.51 -3.05 -4.30
CA SER A 159 -17.52 -2.46 -5.20
C SER A 159 -16.19 -2.27 -4.49
N PHE A 160 -15.11 -2.33 -5.26
CA PHE A 160 -13.74 -2.15 -4.77
C PHE A 160 -13.10 -0.94 -5.44
N SER A 161 -12.22 -0.26 -4.70
CA SER A 161 -11.24 0.65 -5.29
C SER A 161 -9.83 0.08 -5.06
N PHE A 162 -9.03 0.03 -6.13
CA PHE A 162 -7.69 -0.57 -6.07
C PHE A 162 -6.67 0.44 -5.54
N LEU A 163 -5.75 -0.03 -4.70
CA LEU A 163 -4.74 0.78 -4.04
C LEU A 163 -3.33 0.49 -4.57
N ALA A 164 -2.95 -0.79 -4.60
CA ALA A 164 -1.63 -1.21 -5.05
C ALA A 164 -1.68 -2.60 -5.71
N ARG A 165 -0.75 -2.89 -6.61
CA ARG A 165 -0.64 -4.20 -7.28
C ARG A 165 0.80 -4.69 -7.36
N TRP A 166 0.96 -5.99 -7.11
CA TRP A 166 2.19 -6.76 -7.30
C TRP A 166 1.98 -7.80 -8.39
N ASN A 167 3.03 -8.05 -9.18
CA ASN A 167 3.09 -9.23 -10.04
C ASN A 167 3.50 -10.45 -9.20
N VAL A 168 2.98 -11.62 -9.54
CA VAL A 168 3.43 -12.88 -8.95
C VAL A 168 4.48 -13.51 -9.87
N VAL A 169 5.62 -13.90 -9.28
CA VAL A 169 6.77 -14.50 -9.98
C VAL A 169 7.18 -15.84 -9.39
#